data_AF-A0A384K0L6-F1
#
_entry.id   AF-A0A384K0L6-F1
#
_cell.length_a   1.000
_cell.length_b   1.000
_cell.length_c   1.000
_cell.angle_alpha   90.00
_cell.angle_beta   90.00
_cell.angle_gamma   90.00
#
_symmetry.space_group_name_H-M   'P 1'
#
loop_
_entity.id
_entity.type
_entity.pdbx_description
1 polymer ?
#
loop_
_entity_poly.entity_id
_entity_poly.type
_entity_poly.pdbx_seq_one_letter_code
_entity_poly.pdbx_strand_id
1 'polypeptide(L)'
;MSFYFPTSIATTVSGVDEALEFRLFQHFVNITDVPQLFSACNISLWIIQLACRHRSVMEALLGVSAFHLRSSFSSSSSAFPTSTIPESKSEREVIKASHHYMGLAIATHRKLIIEEGVTEKTADVILGSCLFITYHSTGSQKFLNQAHNSVLSCNSDIERHRELCRVPLHWFVPMKSLKDMINLAATYVQNEGMRTLLEWEEANFRVILQNETSPDPDNEYPTTFNFLLDDLPLDAPDYKTYVLCTKYLNLLSGGEVTKFILKFPALVPPRFVELLREKDMRMMGIVGYFLMLLRRADHEKHLWWMAGAVENDWEGMKYAYESDEVWNRRMEWARREIEGGEFIDFVVGKALARR
;
A
#
# COMPACT_ATOMS: atom_id res chain seq x y z
N MET A 1 6.83 35.87 -0.91
CA MET A 1 5.63 35.51 -1.70
C MET A 1 4.53 35.17 -0.71
N SER A 2 3.43 35.93 -0.72
CA SER A 2 2.26 35.65 0.12
C SER A 2 1.39 34.65 -0.63
N PHE A 3 1.18 33.46 -0.06
CA PHE A 3 0.30 32.44 -0.64
C PHE A 3 -1.12 32.73 -0.17
N TYR A 4 -1.96 33.22 -1.07
CA TYR A 4 -3.41 33.31 -0.86
C TYR A 4 -4.02 31.95 -1.20
N PHE A 5 -4.57 31.25 -0.20
CA PHE A 5 -5.35 30.04 -0.44
C PHE A 5 -6.75 30.42 -0.91
N PRO A 6 -7.29 29.83 -2.00
CA PRO A 6 -8.65 30.10 -2.42
C PRO A 6 -9.65 29.42 -1.46
N THR A 7 -10.19 30.18 -0.52
CA THR A 7 -11.37 29.80 0.26
C THR A 7 -12.63 30.14 -0.54
N SER A 8 -13.07 29.21 -1.40
CA SER A 8 -14.41 29.28 -1.98
C SER A 8 -15.26 28.12 -1.45
N ILE A 9 -15.77 28.34 -0.24
CA ILE A 9 -17.13 28.11 0.27
C ILE A 9 -17.07 28.60 1.72
N ALA A 10 -17.92 29.57 2.05
CA ALA A 10 -17.97 30.21 3.36
C ALA A 10 -18.51 29.22 4.42
N THR A 11 -17.67 28.30 4.87
CA THR A 11 -17.72 27.79 6.24
C THR A 11 -16.75 28.63 7.04
N THR A 12 -17.20 29.22 8.14
CA THR A 12 -16.37 29.95 9.10
C THR A 12 -15.34 28.99 9.70
N VAL A 13 -14.21 28.82 9.00
CA VAL A 13 -13.03 28.10 9.48
C VAL A 13 -12.44 28.98 10.58
N SER A 14 -12.23 28.43 11.77
CA SER A 14 -11.70 29.21 12.90
C SER A 14 -10.24 29.60 12.61
N GLY A 15 -9.74 30.74 13.14
CA GLY A 15 -8.34 31.12 12.93
C GLY A 15 -7.30 30.11 13.46
N VAL A 16 -7.75 29.14 14.29
CA VAL A 16 -6.94 28.01 14.75
C VAL A 16 -6.80 26.93 13.67
N ASP A 17 -7.86 26.71 12.87
CA ASP A 17 -7.86 25.75 11.78
C ASP A 17 -6.95 26.21 10.63
N GLU A 18 -6.94 27.52 10.31
CA GLU A 18 -6.05 28.08 9.27
C GLU A 18 -4.55 27.92 9.63
N ALA A 19 -4.20 28.14 10.90
CA ALA A 19 -2.84 27.95 11.38
C ALA A 19 -2.42 26.47 11.31
N LEU A 20 -3.34 25.54 11.56
CA LEU A 20 -3.10 24.11 11.43
C LEU A 20 -2.94 23.70 9.96
N GLU A 21 -3.83 24.17 9.06
CA GLU A 21 -3.72 23.94 7.61
C GLU A 21 -2.34 24.37 7.09
N PHE A 22 -1.89 25.58 7.46
CA PHE A 22 -0.59 26.09 7.05
C PHE A 22 0.56 25.21 7.56
N ARG A 23 0.52 24.78 8.83
CA ARG A 23 1.55 23.89 9.41
C ARG A 23 1.59 22.54 8.72
N LEU A 24 0.44 21.96 8.40
CA LEU A 24 0.34 20.69 7.68
C LEU A 24 0.82 20.83 6.24
N PHE A 25 0.45 21.91 5.55
CA PHE A 25 0.95 22.18 4.20
C PHE A 25 2.49 22.36 4.20
N GLN A 26 3.03 23.15 5.13
CA GLN A 26 4.47 23.31 5.28
C GLN A 26 5.17 21.99 5.60
N HIS A 27 4.58 21.16 6.47
CA HIS A 27 5.10 19.82 6.77
C HIS A 27 5.17 18.97 5.50
N PHE A 28 4.11 18.99 4.66
CA PHE A 28 4.10 18.27 3.40
C PHE A 28 5.22 18.70 2.45
N VAL A 29 5.44 20.02 2.32
CA VAL A 29 6.56 20.56 1.53
C VAL A 29 7.88 20.03 2.09
N ASN A 30 8.10 20.11 3.39
CA ASN A 30 9.35 19.66 4.01
C ASN A 30 9.64 18.17 3.81
N ILE A 31 8.63 17.30 3.91
CA ILE A 31 8.82 15.85 3.72
C ILE A 31 9.03 15.46 2.25
N THR A 32 8.60 16.31 1.31
CA THR A 32 8.77 16.09 -0.13
C THR A 32 9.99 16.80 -0.72
N ASP A 33 10.59 17.73 0.02
CA ASP A 33 11.83 18.46 -0.30
C ASP A 33 13.11 17.65 0.07
N VAL A 34 12.96 16.45 0.64
CA VAL A 34 14.10 15.57 0.96
C VAL A 34 14.68 15.00 -0.34
N PRO A 35 16.00 15.12 -0.59
CA PRO A 35 16.65 14.76 -1.86
C PRO A 35 16.88 13.24 -2.00
N GLN A 36 15.93 12.41 -1.58
CA GLN A 36 16.02 10.96 -1.70
C GLN A 36 15.33 10.48 -2.98
N LEU A 37 16.19 10.19 -3.95
CA LEU A 37 16.08 9.20 -5.03
C LEU A 37 14.73 9.06 -5.73
N PHE A 38 14.79 9.31 -7.05
CA PHE A 38 13.77 9.15 -8.08
C PHE A 38 13.07 10.44 -8.49
N SER A 39 12.62 10.42 -9.75
CA SER A 39 11.76 11.33 -10.52
C SER A 39 10.61 12.07 -9.80
N ALA A 40 10.51 12.01 -8.47
CA ALA A 40 9.50 12.58 -7.59
C ALA A 40 9.47 14.12 -7.56
N CYS A 41 10.52 14.82 -8.02
CA CYS A 41 10.50 16.29 -8.12
C CYS A 41 9.34 16.80 -9.00
N ASN A 42 8.90 16.02 -10.00
CA ASN A 42 7.77 16.40 -10.84
C ASN A 42 6.41 16.10 -10.19
N ILE A 43 6.24 14.96 -9.50
CA ILE A 43 4.95 14.59 -8.90
C ILE A 43 4.62 15.50 -7.71
N SER A 44 5.58 15.70 -6.79
CA SER A 44 5.38 16.55 -5.61
C SER A 44 5.08 17.99 -6.02
N LEU A 45 5.81 18.54 -6.99
CA LEU A 45 5.56 19.88 -7.50
C LEU A 45 4.20 19.98 -8.20
N TRP A 46 3.86 19.01 -9.06
CA TRP A 46 2.55 18.93 -9.73
C TRP A 46 1.41 18.91 -8.72
N ILE A 47 1.50 18.08 -7.68
CA ILE A 47 0.51 17.98 -6.61
C ILE A 47 0.40 19.27 -5.80
N ILE A 48 1.52 19.89 -5.42
CA ILE A 48 1.51 21.16 -4.67
C ILE A 48 0.80 22.24 -5.50
N GLN A 49 1.14 22.33 -6.79
CA GLN A 49 0.52 23.26 -7.72
C GLN A 49 -0.98 23.00 -7.92
N LEU A 50 -1.41 21.74 -7.92
CA LEU A 50 -2.83 21.37 -7.96
C LEU A 50 -3.54 21.72 -6.66
N ALA A 51 -2.94 21.42 -5.51
CA ALA A 51 -3.50 21.70 -4.19
C ALA A 51 -3.75 23.21 -4.00
N CYS A 52 -2.84 24.06 -4.46
CA CYS A 52 -3.03 25.52 -4.41
C CYS A 52 -4.22 26.03 -5.26
N ARG A 53 -4.71 25.24 -6.22
CA ARG A 53 -5.81 25.61 -7.13
C ARG A 53 -7.12 24.87 -6.83
N HIS A 54 -7.04 23.68 -6.22
CA HIS A 54 -8.18 22.79 -6.05
C HIS A 54 -8.29 22.31 -4.60
N ARG A 55 -9.41 22.64 -3.96
CA ARG A 55 -9.68 22.33 -2.56
C ARG A 55 -9.63 20.81 -2.27
N SER A 56 -10.13 19.96 -3.17
CA SER A 56 -10.10 18.50 -2.99
C SER A 56 -8.69 17.93 -2.88
N VAL A 57 -7.74 18.48 -3.65
CA VAL A 57 -6.33 18.05 -3.61
C VAL A 57 -5.66 18.62 -2.38
N MET A 58 -5.98 19.85 -1.98
CA MET A 58 -5.52 20.42 -0.71
C MET A 58 -5.98 19.58 0.49
N GLU A 59 -7.25 19.22 0.56
CA GLU A 59 -7.79 18.37 1.62
C GLU A 59 -7.06 17.01 1.66
N ALA A 60 -6.86 16.38 0.51
CA ALA A 60 -6.13 15.11 0.44
C ALA A 60 -4.68 15.25 0.94
N LEU A 61 -3.99 16.33 0.51
CA LEU A 61 -2.62 16.66 0.90
C LEU A 61 -2.52 16.88 2.42
N LEU A 62 -3.41 17.68 3.00
CA LEU A 62 -3.46 17.96 4.43
C LEU A 62 -3.74 16.67 5.23
N GLY A 63 -4.64 15.82 4.74
CA GLY A 63 -4.94 14.52 5.34
C GLY A 63 -3.74 13.58 5.37
N VAL A 64 -2.98 13.51 4.28
CA VAL A 64 -1.73 12.73 4.19
C VAL A 64 -0.62 13.33 5.05
N SER A 65 -0.50 14.66 5.08
CA SER A 65 0.48 15.35 5.91
C SER A 65 0.25 15.09 7.40
N ALA A 66 -1.00 15.20 7.85
CA ALA A 66 -1.38 14.86 9.21
C ALA A 66 -1.18 13.37 9.51
N PHE A 67 -1.45 12.48 8.54
CA PHE A 67 -1.16 11.05 8.65
C PHE A 67 0.34 10.76 8.81
N HIS A 68 1.20 11.49 8.08
CA HIS A 68 2.65 11.42 8.25
C HIS A 68 3.06 11.83 9.66
N LEU A 69 2.61 13.00 10.13
CA LEU A 69 2.93 13.48 11.49
C LEU A 69 2.46 12.50 12.56
N ARG A 70 1.28 11.91 12.39
CA ARG A 70 0.78 10.84 13.28
C ARG A 70 1.75 9.68 13.37
N SER A 71 2.30 9.25 12.24
CA SER A 71 3.27 8.13 12.20
C SER A 71 4.53 8.44 13.00
N SER A 72 4.98 9.69 13.01
CA SER A 72 6.16 10.12 13.77
C SER A 72 5.94 10.06 15.29
N PHE A 73 4.69 10.21 15.78
CA PHE A 73 4.38 10.04 17.21
C PHE A 73 4.42 8.58 17.65
N SER A 74 4.08 7.64 16.77
CA SER A 74 4.10 6.21 17.07
C SER A 74 5.51 5.62 17.09
N SER A 75 6.48 6.22 16.38
CA SER A 75 7.87 5.76 16.37
C SER A 75 8.64 6.04 17.66
N SER A 76 8.15 6.97 18.50
CA SER A 76 8.77 7.31 19.79
C SER A 76 8.35 6.41 20.96
N SER A 77 7.37 5.53 20.77
CA SER A 77 6.74 4.77 21.85
C SER A 77 6.64 3.28 21.54
N SER A 78 7.76 2.56 21.60
CA SER A 78 7.84 1.08 21.62
C SER A 78 7.31 0.38 20.35
N ALA A 79 7.91 -0.75 19.97
CA ALA A 79 7.35 -1.63 18.93
C ALA A 79 5.93 -2.16 19.29
N PHE A 80 5.56 -2.01 20.57
CA PHE A 80 4.24 -2.29 21.12
C PHE A 80 3.79 -1.06 21.94
N PRO A 81 3.01 -0.12 21.36
CA PRO A 81 2.48 1.00 22.11
C PRO A 81 1.50 0.49 23.17
N THR A 82 1.85 0.62 24.46
CA THR A 82 1.06 0.11 25.59
C THR A 82 -0.18 0.94 25.90
N SER A 83 -0.38 2.08 25.21
CA SER A 83 -1.52 2.97 25.37
C SER A 83 -2.13 3.29 24.01
N THR A 84 -3.42 3.00 23.85
CA THR A 84 -4.25 3.41 22.70
C THR A 84 -4.70 4.87 22.79
N ILE A 85 -4.35 5.56 23.88
CA ILE A 85 -4.81 6.91 24.18
C ILE A 85 -3.72 7.90 23.77
N PRO A 86 -4.01 8.84 22.86
CA PRO A 86 -3.07 9.88 22.49
C PRO A 86 -2.61 10.67 23.71
N GLU A 87 -1.30 10.75 23.91
CA GLU A 87 -0.68 11.25 25.13
C GLU A 87 -0.80 12.78 25.23
N SER A 88 -0.78 13.47 24.08
CA SER A 88 -0.81 14.94 24.03
C SER A 88 -2.05 15.51 23.31
N LYS A 89 -2.39 16.76 23.64
CA LYS A 89 -3.42 17.53 22.91
C LYS A 89 -3.06 17.66 21.42
N SER A 90 -1.79 17.92 21.12
CA SER A 90 -1.28 18.05 19.75
C SER A 90 -1.44 16.75 18.95
N GLU A 91 -1.17 15.60 19.56
CA GLU A 91 -1.36 14.30 18.90
C GLU A 91 -2.83 14.05 18.56
N ARG A 92 -3.75 14.36 19.47
CA ARG A 92 -5.20 14.27 19.20
C ARG A 92 -5.63 15.19 18.06
N GLU A 93 -5.09 16.39 17.99
CA GLU A 93 -5.36 17.34 16.90
C GLU A 93 -4.88 16.81 15.56
N VAL A 94 -3.67 16.24 15.50
CA VAL A 94 -3.14 15.64 14.26
C VAL A 94 -3.95 14.42 13.83
N ILE A 95 -4.34 13.54 14.75
CA ILE A 95 -5.20 12.40 14.44
C ILE A 95 -6.55 12.87 13.88
N LYS A 96 -7.19 13.85 14.55
CA LYS A 96 -8.44 14.44 14.08
C LYS A 96 -8.29 15.07 12.71
N ALA A 97 -7.23 15.84 12.48
CA ALA A 97 -6.96 16.47 11.20
C ALA A 97 -6.77 15.43 10.09
N SER A 98 -6.03 14.35 10.34
CA SER A 98 -5.83 13.28 9.37
C SER A 98 -7.15 12.66 8.92
N HIS A 99 -8.04 12.33 9.86
CA HIS A 99 -9.35 11.77 9.54
C HIS A 99 -10.29 12.80 8.91
N HIS A 100 -10.29 14.03 9.43
CA HIS A 100 -11.17 15.10 8.95
C HIS A 100 -10.88 15.48 7.50
N TYR A 101 -9.63 15.86 7.20
CA TYR A 101 -9.25 16.28 5.85
C TYR A 101 -9.33 15.14 4.84
N MET A 102 -8.99 13.90 5.22
CA MET A 102 -9.18 12.76 4.33
C MET A 102 -10.66 12.46 4.07
N GLY A 103 -11.52 12.60 5.09
CA GLY A 103 -12.98 12.47 4.92
C GLY A 103 -13.55 13.49 3.94
N LEU A 104 -13.12 14.76 4.04
CA LEU A 104 -13.47 15.79 3.08
C LEU A 104 -12.95 15.47 1.68
N ALA A 105 -11.67 15.07 1.56
CA ALA A 105 -11.07 14.70 0.29
C ALA A 105 -11.84 13.58 -0.42
N ILE A 106 -12.23 12.52 0.30
CA ILE A 106 -13.02 11.41 -0.25
C ILE A 106 -14.40 11.90 -0.71
N ALA A 107 -15.08 12.70 0.11
CA ALA A 107 -16.40 13.23 -0.22
C ALA A 107 -16.36 14.12 -1.46
N THR A 108 -15.41 15.06 -1.52
CA THR A 108 -15.22 15.98 -2.64
C THR A 108 -14.78 15.24 -3.90
N HIS A 109 -13.84 14.29 -3.79
CA HIS A 109 -13.39 13.46 -4.91
C HIS A 109 -14.54 12.63 -5.51
N ARG A 110 -15.35 11.99 -4.66
CA ARG A 110 -16.53 11.24 -5.11
C ARG A 110 -17.55 12.15 -5.80
N LYS A 111 -17.84 13.32 -5.23
CA LYS A 111 -18.77 14.30 -5.80
C LYS A 111 -18.31 14.74 -7.18
N LEU A 112 -17.03 15.11 -7.33
CA LEU A 112 -16.44 15.55 -8.59
C LEU A 112 -16.58 14.49 -9.69
N ILE A 113 -16.31 13.21 -9.37
CA ILE A 113 -16.48 12.10 -10.31
C ILE A 113 -17.93 11.93 -10.74
N ILE A 114 -18.89 12.01 -9.80
CA ILE A 114 -20.31 11.81 -10.09
C ILE A 114 -20.90 12.95 -10.92
N GLU A 115 -20.53 14.19 -10.61
CA GLU A 115 -21.14 15.37 -11.23
C GLU A 115 -20.47 15.76 -12.55
N GLU A 116 -19.14 15.64 -12.65
CA GLU A 116 -18.38 16.12 -13.81
C GLU A 116 -17.69 15.00 -14.59
N GLY A 117 -17.49 13.83 -13.99
CA GLY A 117 -16.76 12.72 -14.61
C GLY A 117 -15.26 12.97 -14.75
N VAL A 118 -14.56 12.04 -15.41
CA VAL A 118 -13.14 12.19 -15.75
C VAL A 118 -13.03 12.83 -17.13
N THR A 119 -12.57 14.07 -17.16
CA THR A 119 -12.45 14.91 -18.37
C THR A 119 -11.12 15.65 -18.36
N GLU A 120 -10.78 16.34 -19.46
CA GLU A 120 -9.58 17.19 -19.52
C GLU A 120 -9.49 18.25 -18.40
N LYS A 121 -10.63 18.70 -17.87
CA LYS A 121 -10.69 19.70 -16.80
C LYS A 121 -10.50 19.11 -15.41
N THR A 122 -10.91 17.85 -15.23
CA THR A 122 -11.03 17.21 -13.91
C THR A 122 -9.98 16.12 -13.68
N ALA A 123 -9.36 15.58 -14.74
CA ALA A 123 -8.48 14.42 -14.66
C ALA A 123 -7.27 14.63 -13.73
N ASP A 124 -6.57 15.77 -13.84
CA ASP A 124 -5.44 16.08 -12.96
C ASP A 124 -5.84 16.11 -11.48
N VAL A 125 -6.97 16.74 -11.17
CA VAL A 125 -7.52 16.88 -9.82
C VAL A 125 -7.97 15.53 -9.26
N ILE A 126 -8.70 14.75 -10.07
CA ILE A 126 -9.18 13.42 -9.72
C ILE A 126 -8.00 12.51 -9.46
N LEU A 127 -7.02 12.46 -10.37
CA LEU A 127 -5.85 11.61 -10.22
C LEU A 127 -5.02 12.01 -9.00
N GLY A 128 -4.79 13.31 -8.79
CA GLY A 128 -4.02 13.81 -7.65
C GLY A 128 -4.68 13.47 -6.30
N SER A 129 -6.00 13.67 -6.17
CA SER A 129 -6.73 13.27 -4.96
C SER A 129 -6.75 11.73 -4.79
N CYS A 130 -6.93 10.98 -5.88
CA CYS A 130 -6.97 9.51 -5.84
C CYS A 130 -5.67 8.90 -5.32
N LEU A 131 -4.52 9.46 -5.73
CA LEU A 131 -3.20 9.03 -5.26
C LEU A 131 -3.09 9.11 -3.73
N PHE A 132 -3.47 10.26 -3.15
CA PHE A 132 -3.41 10.47 -1.71
C PHE A 132 -4.46 9.69 -0.93
N ILE A 133 -5.69 9.57 -1.46
CA ILE A 133 -6.72 8.73 -0.85
C ILE A 133 -6.25 7.27 -0.79
N THR A 134 -5.66 6.76 -1.87
CA THR A 134 -5.12 5.40 -1.94
C THR A 134 -4.02 5.21 -0.91
N TYR A 135 -3.04 6.11 -0.91
CA TYR A 135 -1.91 6.06 0.01
C TYR A 135 -2.35 6.08 1.48
N HIS A 136 -3.27 6.97 1.84
CA HIS A 136 -3.83 7.04 3.19
C HIS A 136 -4.65 5.80 3.54
N SER A 137 -5.49 5.33 2.63
CA SER A 137 -6.34 4.15 2.85
C SER A 137 -5.51 2.88 3.09
N THR A 138 -4.41 2.71 2.34
CA THR A 138 -3.47 1.61 2.54
C THR A 138 -2.66 1.79 3.83
N GLY A 139 -2.03 2.95 4.03
CA GLY A 139 -1.12 3.16 5.16
C GLY A 139 -1.79 3.33 6.53
N SER A 140 -3.04 3.80 6.59
CA SER A 140 -3.75 4.06 7.86
C SER A 140 -4.11 2.80 8.64
N GLN A 141 -4.09 1.63 7.99
CA GLN A 141 -4.44 0.35 8.60
C GLN A 141 -3.50 -0.08 9.72
N LYS A 142 -2.23 0.37 9.67
CA LYS A 142 -1.26 0.14 10.76
C LYS A 142 -1.74 0.70 12.11
N PHE A 143 -2.64 1.68 12.10
CA PHE A 143 -3.22 2.27 13.30
C PHE A 143 -4.54 1.63 13.75
N LEU A 144 -5.16 0.83 12.91
CA LEU A 144 -6.51 0.33 13.18
C LEU A 144 -6.52 -0.89 14.10
N ASN A 145 -5.40 -1.60 14.26
CA ASN A 145 -5.36 -2.78 15.13
C ASN A 145 -3.94 -3.06 15.65
N GLN A 146 -3.76 -2.85 16.95
CA GLN A 146 -2.88 -3.68 17.76
C GLN A 146 -3.65 -4.97 18.06
N ALA A 147 -2.97 -6.11 17.99
CA ALA A 147 -3.52 -7.40 18.40
C ALA A 147 -4.21 -7.24 19.76
N HIS A 148 -5.53 -7.43 19.78
CA HIS A 148 -6.23 -7.50 21.05
C HIS A 148 -5.71 -8.73 21.79
N ASN A 149 -5.24 -8.47 23.00
CA ASN A 149 -5.00 -9.41 24.10
C ASN A 149 -6.27 -10.24 24.40
N SER A 150 -6.66 -11.17 23.54
CA SER A 150 -7.76 -12.09 23.81
C SER A 150 -7.64 -13.43 23.08
N VAL A 151 -6.47 -14.07 23.11
CA VAL A 151 -6.39 -15.53 22.98
C VAL A 151 -5.34 -16.08 23.96
N LEU A 152 -5.42 -15.67 25.22
CA LEU A 152 -5.07 -16.60 26.27
C LEU A 152 -6.28 -17.52 26.44
N SER A 153 -6.06 -18.80 26.19
CA SER A 153 -7.01 -19.91 26.30
C SER A 153 -7.95 -20.10 25.09
N CYS A 154 -7.76 -21.21 24.36
CA CYS A 154 -8.72 -22.32 24.20
C CYS A 154 -8.57 -23.03 22.84
N ASN A 155 -8.14 -24.29 22.88
CA ASN A 155 -8.36 -25.41 21.92
C ASN A 155 -7.80 -25.34 20.49
N SER A 156 -7.21 -26.46 20.08
CA SER A 156 -6.48 -26.76 18.85
C SER A 156 -7.38 -26.95 17.61
N ASP A 157 -8.36 -26.08 17.39
CA ASP A 157 -9.22 -26.14 16.21
C ASP A 157 -8.64 -25.25 15.08
N ILE A 158 -8.03 -25.89 14.09
CA ILE A 158 -7.42 -25.26 12.89
C ILE A 158 -8.39 -24.27 12.21
N GLU A 159 -9.67 -24.64 12.11
CA GLU A 159 -10.71 -23.80 11.50
C GLU A 159 -10.92 -22.48 12.26
N ARG A 160 -10.87 -22.53 13.60
CA ARG A 160 -11.05 -21.35 14.46
C ARG A 160 -9.86 -20.39 14.38
N HIS A 161 -8.63 -20.91 14.21
CA HIS A 161 -7.44 -20.08 13.95
C HIS A 161 -7.53 -19.37 12.60
N ARG A 162 -8.05 -20.05 11.56
CA ARG A 162 -8.30 -19.43 10.25
C ARG A 162 -9.40 -18.37 10.32
N GLU A 163 -10.45 -18.55 11.11
CA GLU A 163 -11.50 -17.53 11.32
C GLU A 163 -10.97 -16.26 12.00
N LEU A 164 -9.99 -16.39 12.90
CA LEU A 164 -9.36 -15.27 13.60
C LEU A 164 -8.29 -14.54 12.76
N CYS A 165 -7.78 -15.18 11.70
CA CYS A 165 -6.80 -14.59 10.79
C CYS A 165 -7.33 -13.30 10.12
N ARG A 166 -6.53 -12.23 10.15
CA ARG A 166 -6.79 -10.98 9.45
C ARG A 166 -6.06 -11.00 8.11
N VAL A 167 -6.80 -10.68 7.05
CA VAL A 167 -6.25 -10.62 5.69
C VAL A 167 -5.97 -9.18 5.25
N PRO A 168 -4.81 -8.87 4.66
CA PRO A 168 -4.38 -7.50 4.42
C PRO A 168 -4.93 -6.95 3.09
N LEU A 169 -6.25 -6.95 2.97
CA LEU A 169 -6.98 -6.53 1.75
C LEU A 169 -6.74 -5.07 1.36
N HIS A 170 -6.28 -4.25 2.30
CA HIS A 170 -6.05 -2.82 2.13
C HIS A 170 -4.84 -2.48 1.24
N TRP A 171 -3.96 -3.44 0.95
CA TRP A 171 -2.96 -3.29 -0.10
C TRP A 171 -3.58 -3.42 -1.49
N PHE A 172 -4.55 -4.32 -1.65
CA PHE A 172 -5.00 -4.76 -2.97
C PHE A 172 -6.16 -3.92 -3.52
N VAL A 173 -7.19 -3.69 -2.70
CA VAL A 173 -8.40 -3.00 -3.17
C VAL A 173 -8.12 -1.54 -3.57
N PRO A 174 -7.45 -0.71 -2.73
CA PRO A 174 -7.15 0.67 -3.09
C PRO A 174 -6.15 0.78 -4.25
N MET A 175 -5.10 -0.04 -4.28
CA MET A 175 -4.09 0.01 -5.36
C MET A 175 -4.66 -0.38 -6.71
N LYS A 176 -5.57 -1.36 -6.76
CA LYS A 176 -6.30 -1.68 -7.98
C LYS A 176 -7.18 -0.52 -8.43
N SER A 177 -7.90 0.11 -7.51
CA SER A 177 -8.72 1.29 -7.81
C SER A 177 -7.89 2.45 -8.35
N LEU A 178 -6.68 2.66 -7.81
CA LEU A 178 -5.71 3.63 -8.31
C LEU A 178 -5.25 3.29 -9.73
N LYS A 179 -4.95 2.01 -10.01
CA LYS A 179 -4.54 1.58 -11.35
C LYS A 179 -5.65 1.80 -12.38
N ASP A 180 -6.89 1.46 -12.04
CA ASP A 180 -8.05 1.71 -12.90
C ASP A 180 -8.23 3.21 -13.14
N MET A 181 -8.07 4.04 -12.10
CA MET A 181 -8.15 5.49 -12.21
C MET A 181 -7.02 6.08 -13.06
N ILE A 182 -5.78 5.58 -12.92
CA ILE A 182 -4.65 5.96 -13.77
C ILE A 182 -4.98 5.68 -15.23
N ASN A 183 -5.46 4.47 -15.55
CA ASN A 183 -5.80 4.09 -16.93
C ASN A 183 -6.89 5.01 -17.50
N LEU A 184 -7.91 5.32 -16.69
CA LEU A 184 -9.01 6.19 -17.10
C LEU A 184 -8.58 7.66 -17.26
N ALA A 185 -7.75 8.17 -16.35
CA ALA A 185 -7.33 9.58 -16.34
C ALA A 185 -6.20 9.87 -17.32
N ALA A 186 -5.36 8.89 -17.67
CA ALA A 186 -4.15 9.09 -18.49
C ALA A 186 -4.42 9.80 -19.82
N THR A 187 -5.55 9.53 -20.47
CA THR A 187 -5.93 10.18 -21.73
C THR A 187 -6.30 11.66 -21.60
N TYR A 188 -6.60 12.12 -20.38
CA TYR A 188 -7.14 13.45 -20.11
C TYR A 188 -6.19 14.34 -19.30
N VAL A 189 -5.11 13.79 -18.74
CA VAL A 189 -4.12 14.54 -17.94
C VAL A 189 -3.45 15.63 -18.78
N GLN A 190 -3.56 16.87 -18.31
CA GLN A 190 -3.07 18.04 -19.04
C GLN A 190 -1.60 18.32 -18.74
N ASN A 191 -1.12 17.96 -17.55
CA ASN A 191 0.30 18.15 -17.21
C ASN A 191 1.20 17.23 -18.05
N GLU A 192 2.08 17.81 -18.87
CA GLU A 192 2.98 17.08 -19.78
C GLU A 192 3.96 16.15 -19.06
N GLY A 193 4.56 16.62 -17.97
CA GLY A 193 5.48 15.80 -17.17
C GLY A 193 4.78 14.59 -16.56
N MET A 194 3.53 14.79 -16.09
CA MET A 194 2.73 13.72 -15.53
C MET A 194 2.25 12.74 -16.61
N ARG A 195 1.84 13.22 -17.78
CA ARG A 195 1.49 12.37 -18.93
C ARG A 195 2.66 11.48 -19.36
N THR A 196 3.85 12.05 -19.51
CA THR A 196 5.08 11.31 -19.85
C THR A 196 5.38 10.21 -18.83
N LEU A 197 5.22 10.53 -17.54
CA LEU A 197 5.41 9.56 -16.47
C LEU A 197 4.36 8.44 -16.50
N LEU A 198 3.09 8.76 -16.78
CA LEU A 198 2.03 7.76 -16.93
C LEU A 198 2.27 6.83 -18.14
N GLU A 199 2.72 7.37 -19.27
CA GLU A 199 3.09 6.60 -20.45
C GLU A 199 4.26 5.65 -20.17
N TRP A 200 5.28 6.13 -19.46
CA TRP A 200 6.41 5.32 -19.01
C TRP A 200 5.96 4.20 -18.05
N GLU A 201 5.09 4.53 -17.10
CA GLU A 201 4.50 3.55 -16.19
C GLU A 201 3.68 2.49 -16.94
N GLU A 202 2.84 2.89 -17.89
CA GLU A 202 2.06 1.98 -18.70
C GLU A 202 2.94 1.04 -19.53
N ALA A 203 4.03 1.56 -20.11
CA ALA A 203 5.01 0.74 -20.83
C ALA A 203 5.64 -0.32 -19.92
N ASN A 204 6.02 0.05 -18.69
CA ASN A 204 6.53 -0.92 -17.71
C ASN A 204 5.50 -1.99 -17.36
N PHE A 205 4.24 -1.60 -17.15
CA PHE A 205 3.15 -2.57 -16.94
C PHE A 205 2.99 -3.51 -18.13
N ARG A 206 3.01 -2.99 -19.36
CA ARG A 206 2.92 -3.82 -20.57
C ARG A 206 4.06 -4.83 -20.67
N VAL A 207 5.29 -4.48 -20.31
CA VAL A 207 6.42 -5.44 -20.30
C VAL A 207 6.16 -6.58 -19.31
N ILE A 208 5.64 -6.26 -18.11
CA ILE A 208 5.29 -7.27 -17.10
C ILE A 208 4.16 -8.18 -17.61
N LEU A 209 3.13 -7.61 -18.24
CA LEU A 209 1.95 -8.34 -18.73
C LEU A 209 2.23 -9.10 -20.05
N GLN A 210 3.07 -8.59 -20.95
CA GLN A 210 3.42 -9.26 -22.22
C GLN A 210 4.13 -10.59 -21.98
N ASN A 211 4.94 -10.66 -20.93
CA ASN A 211 5.52 -11.92 -20.48
C ASN A 211 4.46 -13.00 -20.16
N GLU A 212 3.18 -12.65 -19.94
CA GLU A 212 2.08 -13.62 -19.74
C GLU A 212 1.69 -14.39 -21.00
N THR A 213 1.84 -13.79 -22.19
CA THR A 213 1.23 -14.28 -23.44
C THR A 213 2.22 -14.93 -24.41
N SER A 214 3.52 -14.74 -24.22
CA SER A 214 4.56 -15.44 -24.96
C SER A 214 5.66 -15.89 -23.99
N PRO A 215 5.79 -17.21 -23.70
CA PRO A 215 6.98 -17.71 -23.06
C PRO A 215 8.10 -17.63 -24.10
N ASP A 216 8.87 -16.56 -24.07
CA ASP A 216 10.13 -16.51 -24.81
C ASP A 216 11.01 -17.66 -24.27
N PRO A 217 11.33 -18.68 -25.08
CA PRO A 217 12.02 -19.88 -24.60
C PRO A 217 13.44 -19.58 -24.07
N ASP A 218 14.02 -18.43 -24.41
CA ASP A 218 15.35 -18.01 -23.97
C ASP A 218 15.34 -17.13 -22.71
N ASN A 219 14.15 -16.73 -22.23
CA ASN A 219 14.04 -15.85 -21.07
C ASN A 219 13.81 -16.70 -19.81
N GLU A 220 14.90 -17.07 -19.12
CA GLU A 220 14.83 -17.72 -17.81
C GLU A 220 14.24 -16.75 -16.78
N TYR A 221 12.92 -16.79 -16.62
CA TYR A 221 12.24 -16.02 -15.58
C TYR A 221 12.69 -16.49 -14.20
N PRO A 222 12.81 -15.57 -13.21
CA PRO A 222 13.08 -15.98 -11.83
C PRO A 222 12.04 -17.00 -11.36
N THR A 223 12.49 -18.06 -10.69
CA THR A 223 11.63 -19.13 -10.16
C THR A 223 11.74 -19.25 -8.64
N THR A 224 12.12 -18.15 -7.98
CA THR A 224 12.41 -18.08 -6.55
C THR A 224 11.24 -18.60 -5.71
N PHE A 225 10.01 -18.21 -6.05
CA PHE A 225 8.80 -18.52 -5.29
C PHE A 225 7.95 -19.66 -5.87
N ASN A 226 8.44 -20.40 -6.86
CA ASN A 226 7.66 -21.49 -7.48
C ASN A 226 7.30 -22.60 -6.49
N PHE A 227 8.00 -22.71 -5.35
CA PHE A 227 7.65 -23.66 -4.29
C PHE A 227 6.26 -23.43 -3.70
N LEU A 228 5.68 -22.24 -3.85
CA LEU A 228 4.29 -21.96 -3.44
C LEU A 228 3.27 -22.77 -4.24
N LEU A 229 3.67 -23.26 -5.41
CA LEU A 229 2.87 -24.11 -6.29
C LEU A 229 3.15 -25.60 -6.06
N ASP A 230 4.10 -25.95 -5.19
CA ASP A 230 4.38 -27.35 -4.86
C ASP A 230 3.09 -27.98 -4.30
N ASP A 231 2.83 -29.24 -4.67
CA ASP A 231 1.63 -30.03 -4.35
C ASP A 231 0.30 -29.48 -4.90
N LEU A 232 0.34 -28.55 -5.85
CA LEU A 232 -0.85 -28.04 -6.55
C LEU A 232 -1.13 -28.85 -7.83
N PRO A 233 -2.26 -29.57 -7.94
CA PRO A 233 -2.57 -30.30 -9.16
C PRO A 233 -2.97 -29.34 -10.29
N LEU A 234 -2.64 -29.72 -11.53
CA LEU A 234 -2.82 -28.89 -12.73
C LEU A 234 -4.29 -28.59 -13.05
N ASP A 235 -5.20 -29.43 -12.58
CA ASP A 235 -6.65 -29.34 -12.76
C ASP A 235 -7.35 -28.59 -11.61
N ALA A 236 -6.60 -28.06 -10.63
CA ALA A 236 -7.19 -27.26 -9.56
C ALA A 236 -7.95 -26.04 -10.12
N PRO A 237 -9.15 -25.70 -9.58
CA PRO A 237 -10.00 -24.64 -10.12
C PRO A 237 -9.30 -23.29 -10.30
N ASP A 238 -8.45 -22.93 -9.34
CA ASP A 238 -7.74 -21.64 -9.29
C ASP A 238 -6.26 -21.74 -9.70
N TYR A 239 -5.85 -22.86 -10.32
CA TYR A 239 -4.45 -23.11 -10.73
C TYR A 239 -3.81 -21.94 -11.47
N LYS A 240 -4.51 -21.42 -12.49
CA LYS A 240 -4.03 -20.31 -13.32
C LYS A 240 -3.82 -19.03 -12.51
N THR A 241 -4.70 -18.76 -11.55
CA THR A 241 -4.61 -17.60 -10.65
C THR A 241 -3.37 -17.69 -9.77
N TYR A 242 -3.09 -18.87 -9.19
CA TYR A 242 -1.89 -19.07 -8.38
C TYR A 242 -0.61 -18.90 -9.21
N VAL A 243 -0.54 -19.55 -10.39
CA VAL A 243 0.62 -19.45 -11.29
C VAL A 243 0.89 -18.00 -11.67
N LEU A 244 -0.15 -17.25 -12.04
CA LEU A 244 -0.01 -15.85 -12.44
C LEU A 244 0.53 -14.98 -11.30
N CYS A 245 -0.03 -15.12 -10.10
CA CYS A 245 0.39 -14.32 -8.94
C CYS A 245 1.82 -14.68 -8.49
N THR A 246 2.18 -15.97 -8.49
CA THR A 246 3.56 -16.41 -8.22
C THR A 246 4.53 -15.88 -9.28
N LYS A 247 4.12 -15.84 -10.55
CA LYS A 247 4.92 -15.24 -11.62
C LYS A 247 5.18 -13.75 -11.40
N TYR A 248 4.14 -12.97 -11.06
CA TYR A 248 4.35 -11.56 -10.71
C TYR A 248 5.29 -11.41 -9.52
N LEU A 249 5.12 -12.21 -8.47
CA LEU A 249 5.99 -12.15 -7.30
C LEU A 249 7.47 -12.41 -7.66
N ASN A 250 7.72 -13.37 -8.55
CA ASN A 250 9.06 -13.66 -9.08
C ASN A 250 9.63 -12.52 -9.95
N LEU A 251 8.83 -11.95 -10.84
CA LEU A 251 9.26 -10.85 -11.71
C LEU A 251 9.66 -9.63 -10.88
N LEU A 252 8.87 -9.31 -9.86
CA LEU A 252 9.07 -8.11 -9.04
C LEU A 252 10.20 -8.29 -8.00
N SER A 253 10.62 -9.53 -7.72
CA SER A 253 11.77 -9.82 -6.84
C SER A 253 13.12 -9.84 -7.55
N GLY A 254 13.15 -10.01 -8.88
CA GLY A 254 14.38 -10.10 -9.68
C GLY A 254 15.01 -8.74 -10.08
N GLY A 255 14.36 -7.61 -9.80
CA GLY A 255 14.87 -6.26 -10.10
C GLY A 255 15.35 -5.48 -8.87
N GLU A 256 15.47 -4.14 -8.97
CA GLU A 256 15.50 -3.27 -7.78
C GLU A 256 14.15 -3.44 -7.04
N VAL A 257 14.13 -4.36 -6.06
CA VAL A 257 12.94 -4.87 -5.36
C VAL A 257 11.97 -3.76 -4.98
N THR A 258 12.48 -2.60 -4.54
CA THR A 258 11.62 -1.49 -4.11
C THR A 258 10.75 -0.86 -5.21
N LYS A 259 11.26 -0.69 -6.43
CA LYS A 259 10.53 0.06 -7.49
C LYS A 259 9.28 -0.66 -7.96
N PHE A 260 9.31 -1.98 -7.90
CA PHE A 260 8.34 -2.82 -8.57
C PHE A 260 7.40 -3.54 -7.60
N ILE A 261 7.84 -3.81 -6.36
CA ILE A 261 7.00 -4.55 -5.41
C ILE A 261 5.68 -3.85 -5.09
N LEU A 262 5.66 -2.51 -5.04
CA LEU A 262 4.44 -1.72 -4.83
C LEU A 262 3.45 -1.82 -6.01
N LYS A 263 3.86 -2.35 -7.16
CA LYS A 263 2.99 -2.61 -8.31
C LYS A 263 2.24 -3.94 -8.16
N PHE A 264 2.75 -4.88 -7.35
CA PHE A 264 2.12 -6.19 -7.15
C PHE A 264 0.63 -6.08 -6.82
N PRO A 265 0.19 -5.25 -5.84
CA PRO A 265 -1.22 -5.20 -5.47
C PRO A 265 -2.14 -4.65 -6.56
N ALA A 266 -1.59 -3.90 -7.52
CA ALA A 266 -2.32 -3.39 -8.68
C ALA A 266 -2.40 -4.39 -9.85
N LEU A 267 -1.51 -5.38 -9.89
CA LEU A 267 -1.41 -6.37 -10.97
C LEU A 267 -2.32 -7.58 -10.76
N VAL A 268 -2.61 -7.93 -9.51
CA VAL A 268 -3.31 -9.17 -9.20
C VAL A 268 -4.74 -9.20 -9.77
N PRO A 269 -5.20 -10.35 -10.29
CA PRO A 269 -6.53 -10.48 -10.87
C PRO A 269 -7.65 -10.36 -9.82
N PRO A 270 -8.91 -10.06 -10.19
CA PRO A 270 -10.03 -10.02 -9.25
C PRO A 270 -10.14 -11.28 -8.36
N ARG A 271 -9.94 -12.47 -8.95
CA ARG A 271 -9.99 -13.76 -8.25
C ARG A 271 -8.98 -13.88 -7.12
N PHE A 272 -7.84 -13.18 -7.20
CA PHE A 272 -6.87 -13.09 -6.10
C PHE A 272 -7.52 -12.51 -4.83
N VAL A 273 -8.27 -11.43 -4.98
CA VAL A 273 -8.89 -10.73 -3.85
C VAL A 273 -10.00 -11.57 -3.23
N GLU A 274 -10.74 -12.32 -4.05
CA GLU A 274 -11.75 -13.28 -3.60
C GLU A 274 -11.12 -14.41 -2.79
N LEU A 275 -10.08 -15.07 -3.32
CA LEU A 275 -9.34 -16.12 -2.63
C LEU A 275 -8.73 -15.63 -1.32
N LEU A 276 -8.22 -14.39 -1.29
CA LEU A 276 -7.71 -13.78 -0.07
C LEU A 276 -8.84 -13.52 0.95
N ARG A 277 -10.04 -13.11 0.53
CA ARG A 277 -11.22 -12.98 1.42
C ARG A 277 -11.70 -14.33 1.94
N GLU A 278 -11.63 -15.36 1.11
CA GLU A 278 -11.88 -16.77 1.45
C GLU A 278 -10.77 -17.35 2.34
N LYS A 279 -9.73 -16.55 2.66
CA LYS A 279 -8.57 -16.93 3.47
C LYS A 279 -7.88 -18.17 2.92
N ASP A 280 -7.82 -18.30 1.60
CA ASP A 280 -7.17 -19.42 0.94
C ASP A 280 -5.70 -19.51 1.35
N MET A 281 -5.26 -20.67 1.84
CA MET A 281 -3.93 -20.84 2.44
C MET A 281 -2.80 -20.54 1.46
N ARG A 282 -2.95 -20.97 0.19
CA ARG A 282 -1.94 -20.72 -0.83
C ARG A 282 -1.89 -19.25 -1.21
N MET A 283 -3.04 -18.61 -1.34
CA MET A 283 -3.10 -17.18 -1.64
C MET A 283 -2.53 -16.34 -0.50
N MET A 284 -2.86 -16.68 0.74
CA MET A 284 -2.25 -16.07 1.91
C MET A 284 -0.73 -16.29 1.90
N GLY A 285 -0.24 -17.49 1.55
CA GLY A 285 1.20 -17.74 1.40
C GLY A 285 1.88 -16.82 0.38
N ILE A 286 1.27 -16.62 -0.80
CA ILE A 286 1.75 -15.65 -1.80
C ILE A 286 1.79 -14.22 -1.21
N VAL A 287 0.74 -13.82 -0.47
CA VAL A 287 0.70 -12.53 0.23
C VAL A 287 1.79 -12.42 1.29
N GLY A 288 2.08 -13.47 2.04
CA GLY A 288 3.14 -13.48 3.05
C GLY A 288 4.53 -13.24 2.45
N TYR A 289 4.80 -13.81 1.26
CA TYR A 289 6.04 -13.50 0.54
C TYR A 289 6.05 -12.12 -0.12
N PHE A 290 4.89 -11.58 -0.51
CA PHE A 290 4.78 -10.17 -0.87
C PHE A 290 5.10 -9.25 0.32
N LEU A 291 4.58 -9.55 1.51
CA LEU A 291 4.89 -8.83 2.76
C LEU A 291 6.39 -8.90 3.08
N MET A 292 7.02 -10.06 2.92
CA MET A 292 8.47 -10.22 3.08
C MET A 292 9.26 -9.32 2.11
N LEU A 293 8.86 -9.25 0.84
CA LEU A 293 9.50 -8.36 -0.14
C LEU A 293 9.23 -6.87 0.18
N LEU A 294 8.05 -6.52 0.67
CA LEU A 294 7.76 -5.18 1.19
C LEU A 294 8.68 -4.83 2.37
N ARG A 295 8.96 -5.78 3.27
CA ARG A 295 9.88 -5.58 4.40
C ARG A 295 11.28 -5.22 3.92
N ARG A 296 11.76 -5.89 2.87
CA ARG A 296 13.05 -5.57 2.23
C ARG A 296 13.04 -4.18 1.61
N ALA A 297 11.97 -3.83 0.90
CA ALA A 297 11.82 -2.51 0.30
C ALA A 297 11.78 -1.39 1.36
N ASP A 298 11.09 -1.61 2.48
CA ASP A 298 11.08 -0.69 3.62
C ASP A 298 12.49 -0.54 4.22
N HIS A 299 13.22 -1.63 4.41
CA HIS A 299 14.59 -1.59 4.91
C HIS A 299 15.54 -0.82 3.99
N GLU A 300 15.43 -1.02 2.67
CA GLU A 300 16.32 -0.38 1.70
C GLU A 300 16.03 1.13 1.53
N LYS A 301 14.74 1.54 1.57
CA LYS A 301 14.34 2.92 1.26
C LYS A 301 13.81 3.72 2.45
N HIS A 302 13.71 3.12 3.63
CA HIS A 302 13.17 3.75 4.84
C HIS A 302 11.80 4.41 4.61
N LEU A 303 10.85 3.63 4.09
CA LEU A 303 9.53 4.13 3.72
C LEU A 303 8.68 4.35 4.98
N TRP A 304 8.69 5.58 5.51
CA TRP A 304 8.06 5.97 6.77
C TRP A 304 6.61 5.46 6.98
N TRP A 305 5.85 5.31 5.90
CA TRP A 305 4.45 4.89 5.94
C TRP A 305 4.29 3.38 6.05
N MET A 306 5.29 2.59 5.63
CA MET A 306 5.32 1.13 5.70
C MET A 306 5.89 0.62 7.03
N ALA A 307 6.64 1.43 7.76
CA ALA A 307 7.18 1.07 9.06
C ALA A 307 6.09 0.52 10.00
N GLY A 308 6.25 -0.73 10.44
CA GLY A 308 5.32 -1.45 11.30
C GLY A 308 4.05 -1.97 10.62
N ALA A 309 3.80 -1.62 9.35
CA ALA A 309 2.62 -2.08 8.63
C ALA A 309 2.75 -3.56 8.23
N VAL A 310 3.94 -3.94 7.73
CA VAL A 310 4.24 -5.32 7.32
C VAL A 310 4.18 -6.27 8.51
N GLU A 311 4.79 -5.90 9.64
CA GLU A 311 4.81 -6.70 10.86
C GLU A 311 3.39 -6.87 11.43
N ASN A 312 2.58 -5.81 11.42
CA ASN A 312 1.20 -5.88 11.88
C ASN A 312 0.35 -6.83 11.00
N ASP A 313 0.50 -6.77 9.68
CA ASP A 313 -0.22 -7.66 8.78
C ASP A 313 0.24 -9.10 8.86
N TRP A 314 1.55 -9.31 9.02
CA TRP A 314 2.09 -10.62 9.30
C TRP A 314 1.53 -11.21 10.59
N GLU A 315 1.50 -10.43 11.68
CA GLU A 315 0.94 -10.86 12.97
C GLU A 315 -0.53 -11.28 12.83
N GLY A 316 -1.31 -10.53 12.03
CA GLY A 316 -2.70 -10.87 11.75
C GLY A 316 -2.88 -12.15 10.93
N MET A 317 -1.91 -12.47 10.07
CA MET A 317 -1.98 -13.62 9.17
C MET A 317 -1.38 -14.91 9.75
N LYS A 318 -0.32 -14.80 10.55
CA LYS A 318 0.57 -15.92 10.87
C LYS A 318 -0.12 -17.07 11.60
N TYR A 319 -1.13 -16.77 12.40
CA TYR A 319 -1.93 -17.77 13.12
C TYR A 319 -2.59 -18.78 12.19
N ALA A 320 -2.90 -18.41 10.94
CA ALA A 320 -3.41 -19.35 9.95
C ALA A 320 -2.36 -20.42 9.59
N TYR A 321 -1.07 -20.07 9.55
CA TYR A 321 0.01 -21.00 9.20
C TYR A 321 0.48 -21.83 10.39
N GLU A 322 0.47 -21.27 11.60
CA GLU A 322 0.98 -21.97 12.80
C GLU A 322 0.28 -23.32 13.03
N SER A 323 -1.00 -23.41 12.65
CA SER A 323 -1.84 -24.58 12.79
C SER A 323 -1.77 -25.59 11.63
N ASP A 324 -1.06 -25.26 10.54
CA ASP A 324 -0.87 -26.13 9.37
C ASP A 324 0.61 -26.44 9.19
N GLU A 325 1.04 -27.68 9.43
CA GLU A 325 2.47 -28.03 9.41
C GLU A 325 3.17 -27.77 8.07
N VAL A 326 2.46 -27.95 6.95
CA VAL A 326 3.04 -27.76 5.61
C VAL A 326 3.25 -26.28 5.36
N TRP A 327 2.23 -25.47 5.63
CA TRP A 327 2.33 -24.02 5.44
C TRP A 327 3.22 -23.36 6.49
N ASN A 328 3.27 -23.84 7.72
CA ASN A 328 4.21 -23.39 8.73
C ASN A 328 5.66 -23.49 8.20
N ARG A 329 6.06 -24.66 7.69
CA ARG A 329 7.39 -24.86 7.09
C ARG A 329 7.60 -24.03 5.83
N ARG A 330 6.62 -23.99 4.91
CA ARG A 330 6.71 -23.20 3.68
C ARG A 330 6.83 -21.70 3.95
N MET A 331 6.33 -21.22 5.08
CA MET A 331 6.38 -19.80 5.46
C MET A 331 7.56 -19.45 6.37
N GLU A 332 8.41 -20.41 6.72
CA GLU A 332 9.56 -20.23 7.62
C GLU A 332 10.50 -19.12 7.15
N TRP A 333 10.77 -19.05 5.85
CA TRP A 333 11.63 -18.02 5.30
C TRP A 333 11.04 -16.62 5.49
N ALA A 334 9.79 -16.40 5.08
CA ALA A 334 9.10 -15.12 5.28
C ALA A 334 9.04 -14.72 6.76
N ARG A 335 8.75 -15.70 7.65
CA ARG A 335 8.70 -15.50 9.09
C ARG A 335 10.04 -14.98 9.65
N ARG A 336 11.16 -15.58 9.26
CA ARG A 336 12.50 -15.16 9.73
C ARG A 336 12.88 -13.76 9.28
N GLU A 337 12.49 -13.33 8.09
CA GLU A 337 12.80 -11.97 7.64
C GLU A 337 11.90 -10.92 8.28
N ILE A 338 10.60 -11.22 8.42
CA ILE A 338 9.63 -10.27 8.95
C ILE A 338 9.75 -10.15 10.48
N GLU A 339 9.83 -11.27 11.20
CA GLU A 339 9.91 -11.28 12.67
C GLU A 339 11.36 -11.21 13.18
N GLY A 340 12.25 -11.98 12.56
CA GLY A 340 13.64 -12.09 13.00
C GLY A 340 14.54 -10.96 12.47
N GLY A 341 14.09 -10.20 11.47
CA GLY A 341 14.90 -9.18 10.79
C GLY A 341 16.07 -9.78 10.01
N GLU A 342 16.04 -11.09 9.73
CA GLU A 342 17.08 -11.77 8.99
C GLU A 342 16.89 -11.57 7.48
N PHE A 343 17.75 -10.80 6.82
CA PHE A 343 17.73 -10.69 5.36
C PHE A 343 18.48 -11.86 4.73
N ILE A 344 17.75 -12.89 4.31
CA ILE A 344 18.30 -14.16 3.86
C ILE A 344 18.47 -14.14 2.33
N ASP A 345 19.57 -14.71 1.82
CA ASP A 345 19.77 -14.87 0.39
C ASP A 345 18.62 -15.70 -0.24
N PHE A 346 18.19 -15.33 -1.46
CA PHE A 346 17.05 -15.99 -2.11
C PHE A 346 17.24 -17.50 -2.35
N VAL A 347 18.46 -17.96 -2.59
CA VAL A 347 18.76 -19.39 -2.76
C VAL A 347 18.58 -20.13 -1.44
N VAL A 348 19.09 -19.56 -0.35
CA VAL A 348 18.97 -20.12 1.00
C VAL A 348 17.51 -20.10 1.46
N GLY A 349 16.81 -18.99 1.24
CA GLY A 349 15.40 -18.82 1.58
C GLY A 349 14.50 -19.84 0.87
N LYS A 350 14.71 -20.04 -0.43
CA LYS A 350 14.00 -21.07 -1.21
C LYS A 350 14.26 -22.48 -0.68
N ALA A 351 15.48 -22.78 -0.23
CA ALA A 351 15.81 -24.07 0.36
C ALA A 351 15.12 -24.27 1.72
N LEU A 352 14.98 -23.21 2.53
CA LEU A 352 14.25 -23.27 3.81
C LEU A 352 12.77 -23.57 3.59
N ALA A 353 12.13 -22.92 2.62
CA ALA A 353 10.70 -23.07 2.34
C ALA A 353 10.29 -24.44 1.75
N ARG A 354 11.27 -25.26 1.35
CA ARG A 354 11.07 -26.60 0.76
C ARG A 354 11.40 -27.76 1.70
N ARG A 355 11.89 -27.48 2.91
CA ARG A 355 12.07 -28.49 3.95
C ARG A 355 10.73 -28.89 4.55
#